data_AF-S0FNY4-F1
#
_entry.id   AF-S0FNY4-F1
#
_cell.length_a   1.000
_cell.length_b   1.000
_cell.length_c   1.000
_cell.angle_alpha   90.00
_cell.angle_beta   90.00
_cell.angle_gamma   90.00
#
_symmetry.space_group_name_H-M   'P 1'
#
loop_
_entity.id
_entity.type
_entity.pdbx_description
1 polymer ?
#
loop_
_entity_poly.entity_id
_entity_poly.type
_entity_poly.pdbx_seq_one_letter_code
_entity_poly.pdbx_strand_id
1 'polypeptide(L)'
;MKDDLIEQIAVKARKVIERIPFSKEEDIKISTFIYSDPITTYETRTDGYYKIVNERGNVREVRIAQSSDEMVDYFVEQAIWDYAFRYELNHRHKFESNLRQTHEVMEKCYQYINPARKFVKQSYDDKIHIYLDLFEEYRRIVQEYKKKYPEKCIGRALDDIDYIIQKKYTDTPGGGMNNVPKSMNLVRERILRLMQYDLWLKNVLYAYEKYYSLLKRQEIRNV
;
A
#
# COMPACT_ATOMS: atom_id res chain seq x y z
N MET A 1 5.02 -22.12 32.20
CA MET A 1 6.46 -21.78 32.20
C MET A 1 7.06 -21.49 30.81
N LYS A 2 6.43 -21.85 29.68
CA LYS A 2 6.92 -21.50 28.32
C LYS A 2 6.52 -20.08 27.85
N ASP A 3 5.38 -19.57 28.29
CA ASP A 3 4.90 -18.22 27.90
C ASP A 3 5.69 -17.09 28.58
N ASP A 4 6.37 -17.38 29.70
CA ASP A 4 7.08 -16.38 30.50
C ASP A 4 8.32 -15.83 29.78
N LEU A 5 9.03 -16.66 29.00
CA LEU A 5 10.22 -16.20 28.26
C LEU A 5 9.86 -15.28 27.09
N ILE A 6 8.82 -15.62 26.33
CA ILE A 6 8.33 -14.78 25.23
C ILE A 6 7.85 -13.43 25.77
N GLU A 7 7.15 -13.43 26.90
CA GLU A 7 6.69 -12.19 27.51
C GLU A 7 7.86 -11.35 28.06
N GLN A 8 8.88 -11.97 28.67
CA GLN A 8 10.10 -11.26 29.06
C GLN A 8 10.83 -10.64 27.87
N ILE A 9 10.90 -11.34 26.74
CA ILE A 9 11.45 -10.81 25.49
C ILE A 9 10.60 -9.63 24.98
N ALA A 10 9.27 -9.75 25.02
CA ALA A 10 8.38 -8.67 24.64
C ALA A 10 8.53 -7.44 25.55
N VAL A 11 8.72 -7.61 26.86
CA VAL A 11 9.03 -6.52 27.78
C VAL A 11 10.33 -5.81 27.39
N LYS A 12 11.39 -6.55 27.02
CA LYS A 12 12.63 -5.94 26.52
C LYS A 12 12.39 -5.16 25.22
N ALA A 13 11.64 -5.73 24.28
CA ALA A 13 11.30 -5.08 23.02
C ALA A 13 10.44 -3.81 23.21
N ARG A 14 9.51 -3.79 24.18
CA ARG A 14 8.75 -2.58 24.54
C ARG A 14 9.68 -1.45 25.00
N LYS A 15 10.71 -1.75 25.81
CA LYS A 15 11.72 -0.76 26.22
C LYS A 15 12.52 -0.20 25.05
N VAL A 16 12.69 -0.96 23.96
CA VAL A 16 13.34 -0.47 22.74
C VAL A 16 12.41 0.49 22.00
N ILE A 17 11.13 0.13 21.84
CA ILE A 17 10.12 0.98 21.20
C ILE A 17 9.93 2.31 21.94
N GLU A 18 10.01 2.31 23.27
CA GLU A 18 9.91 3.52 24.10
C GLU A 18 10.99 4.57 23.79
N ARG A 19 12.06 4.22 23.08
CA ARG A 19 13.04 5.19 22.57
C ARG A 19 12.48 6.07 21.45
N ILE A 20 11.42 5.64 20.77
CA ILE A 20 10.71 6.43 19.76
C ILE A 20 9.81 7.44 20.50
N PRO A 21 10.02 8.77 20.33
CA PRO A 21 9.34 9.80 21.13
C PRO A 21 7.81 9.77 21.07
N PHE A 22 7.26 9.36 19.93
CA PHE A 22 5.82 9.34 19.64
C PHE A 22 5.19 7.93 19.76
N SER A 23 5.93 6.94 20.26
CA SER A 23 5.47 5.53 20.32
C SER A 23 4.14 5.33 21.04
N LYS A 24 3.87 6.10 22.09
CA LYS A 24 2.63 6.02 22.88
C LYS A 24 1.45 6.70 22.18
N GLU A 25 1.67 7.85 21.56
CA GLU A 25 0.63 8.62 20.87
C GLU A 25 0.14 7.89 19.62
N GLU A 26 1.07 7.27 18.90
CA GLU A 26 0.83 6.55 17.63
C GLU A 26 0.45 5.06 17.81
N ASP A 27 0.35 4.63 19.07
CA ASP A 27 0.00 3.27 19.47
C ASP A 27 0.92 2.18 18.88
N ILE A 28 2.23 2.39 18.92
CA ILE A 28 3.21 1.40 18.44
C ILE A 28 3.37 0.31 19.51
N LYS A 29 2.62 -0.79 19.36
CA LYS A 29 2.49 -1.86 20.35
C LYS A 29 3.08 -3.19 19.87
N ILE A 30 3.57 -3.98 20.82
CA ILE A 30 4.00 -5.36 20.59
C ILE A 30 2.86 -6.30 21.01
N SER A 31 2.47 -7.14 20.07
CA SER A 31 1.49 -8.20 20.28
C SER A 31 2.20 -9.56 20.32
N THR A 32 2.22 -10.20 21.48
CA THR A 32 2.72 -11.57 21.68
C THR A 32 1.66 -12.63 21.38
N PHE A 33 0.41 -12.20 21.17
CA PHE A 33 -0.69 -13.07 20.77
C PHE A 33 -1.71 -12.27 19.96
N ILE A 34 -2.22 -12.84 18.86
CA ILE A 34 -3.27 -12.25 18.03
C ILE A 34 -4.45 -13.24 17.96
N TYR A 35 -5.61 -12.88 18.53
CA TYR A 35 -6.82 -13.73 18.58
C TYR A 35 -7.71 -13.65 17.32
N SER A 36 -7.39 -12.81 16.34
CA SER A 36 -8.12 -12.75 15.06
C SER A 36 -7.69 -13.87 14.11
N ASP A 37 -8.56 -14.34 13.21
CA ASP A 37 -8.16 -15.26 12.11
C ASP A 37 -7.25 -14.51 11.12
N PRO A 38 -5.99 -14.95 10.88
CA PRO A 38 -5.34 -16.13 11.45
C PRO A 38 -4.75 -15.90 12.86
N ILE A 39 -4.98 -16.85 13.77
CA ILE A 39 -4.47 -16.79 15.14
C ILE A 39 -2.95 -16.89 15.09
N THR A 40 -2.26 -15.93 15.71
CA THR A 40 -0.80 -15.91 15.75
C THR A 40 -0.30 -16.05 17.17
N THR A 41 0.56 -17.03 17.40
CA THR A 41 1.26 -17.27 18.67
C THR A 41 2.77 -17.42 18.45
N TYR A 42 3.54 -17.36 19.53
CA TYR A 42 4.98 -17.55 19.49
C TYR A 42 5.42 -18.64 20.45
N GLU A 43 6.33 -19.48 20.00
CA GLU A 43 6.85 -20.61 20.76
C GLU A 43 8.37 -20.55 20.87
N THR A 44 8.89 -20.93 22.04
CA THR A 44 10.32 -21.21 22.22
C THR A 44 10.58 -22.70 22.05
N ARG A 45 11.57 -23.04 21.23
CA ARG A 45 12.07 -24.40 21.00
C ARG A 45 13.59 -24.45 21.25
N THR A 46 14.17 -25.65 21.26
CA THR A 46 15.60 -25.84 21.54
C THR A 46 16.51 -25.22 20.49
N ASP A 47 15.99 -25.01 19.29
CA ASP A 47 16.71 -24.51 18.10
C ASP A 47 16.27 -23.11 17.67
N GLY A 48 15.53 -22.39 18.53
CA GLY A 48 15.14 -21.00 18.33
C GLY A 48 13.68 -20.69 18.66
N TYR A 49 13.21 -19.58 18.10
CA TYR A 49 11.87 -19.03 18.31
C TYR A 49 11.04 -19.13 17.04
N TYR A 50 9.79 -19.54 17.20
CA TYR A 50 8.88 -19.85 16.12
C TYR A 50 7.62 -18.98 16.20
N LYS A 51 7.19 -18.47 15.05
CA LYS A 51 5.84 -17.92 14.84
C LYS A 51 4.94 -19.05 14.37
N ILE A 52 3.84 -19.27 15.09
CA ILE A 52 2.82 -20.24 14.74
C ILE A 52 1.59 -19.47 14.27
N VAL A 53 1.17 -19.71 13.03
CA VAL A 53 0.02 -19.06 12.39
C VAL A 53 -1.02 -20.13 12.11
N ASN A 54 -2.16 -20.05 12.78
CA ASN A 54 -3.29 -20.95 12.57
C ASN A 54 -4.41 -20.22 11.82
N GLU A 55 -4.63 -20.63 10.58
CA GLU A 55 -5.63 -20.07 9.69
C GLU A 55 -6.66 -21.15 9.36
N ARG A 56 -7.86 -21.04 9.95
CA ARG A 56 -8.97 -21.98 9.71
C ARG A 56 -8.60 -23.46 9.85
N GLY A 57 -7.75 -23.79 10.82
CA GLY A 57 -7.29 -25.16 11.09
C GLY A 57 -6.02 -25.56 10.34
N ASN A 58 -5.51 -24.73 9.42
CA ASN A 58 -4.20 -24.93 8.80
C ASN A 58 -3.13 -24.22 9.62
N VAL A 59 -2.17 -24.99 10.13
CA VAL A 59 -1.05 -24.47 10.92
C VAL A 59 0.17 -24.28 10.04
N ARG A 60 0.73 -23.07 10.08
CA ARG A 60 2.02 -22.73 9.48
C ARG A 60 2.98 -22.33 10.57
N GLU A 61 4.16 -22.92 10.56
CA GLU A 61 5.22 -22.65 11.54
C GLU A 61 6.43 -22.07 10.82
N VAL A 62 6.96 -20.97 11.34
CA VAL A 62 8.14 -20.31 10.76
C VAL A 62 9.11 -19.97 11.89
N ARG A 63 10.35 -20.43 11.77
CA ARG A 63 11.41 -19.96 12.66
C ARG A 63 11.74 -18.51 12.33
N ILE A 64 11.63 -17.63 13.32
CA ILE A 64 11.77 -16.18 13.15
C ILE A 64 13.01 -15.61 13.85
N ALA A 65 13.59 -16.32 14.81
CA ALA A 65 14.81 -15.93 15.50
C ALA A 65 15.56 -17.15 16.04
N GLN A 66 16.88 -17.09 16.10
CA GLN A 66 17.75 -18.07 16.74
C GLN A 66 18.09 -17.69 18.18
N SER A 67 18.14 -16.39 18.48
CA SER A 67 18.50 -15.84 19.78
C SER A 67 17.42 -14.94 20.37
N SER A 68 17.49 -14.66 21.66
CA SER A 68 16.56 -13.72 22.31
C SER A 68 16.68 -12.30 21.76
N ASP A 69 17.89 -11.87 21.37
CA ASP A 69 18.10 -10.54 20.80
C ASP A 69 17.51 -10.43 19.40
N GLU A 70 17.66 -11.47 18.57
CA GLU A 70 16.97 -11.55 17.27
C GLU A 70 15.44 -11.54 17.44
N MET A 71 14.92 -12.17 18.50
CA MET A 71 13.49 -12.15 18.80
C MET A 71 13.02 -10.76 19.26
N VAL A 72 13.84 -10.03 20.03
CA VAL A 72 13.58 -8.63 20.38
C VAL A 72 13.50 -7.78 19.11
N ASP A 73 14.50 -7.88 18.23
CA ASP A 73 14.55 -7.14 16.97
C ASP A 73 13.35 -7.45 16.08
N TYR A 74 12.97 -8.73 15.98
CA TYR A 74 11.78 -9.16 15.26
C TYR A 74 10.50 -8.48 15.79
N PHE A 75 10.28 -8.48 17.11
CA PHE A 75 9.09 -7.83 17.69
C PHE A 75 9.08 -6.32 17.48
N VAL A 76 10.22 -5.67 17.62
CA VAL A 76 10.35 -4.22 17.37
C VAL A 76 10.04 -3.91 15.91
N GLU A 77 10.58 -4.67 14.98
CA GLU A 77 10.35 -4.49 13.55
C GLU A 77 8.88 -4.70 13.17
N GLN A 78 8.24 -5.76 13.66
CA GLN A 78 6.81 -6.01 13.39
C GLN A 78 5.94 -4.88 13.92
N ALA A 79 6.17 -4.39 15.14
CA ALA A 79 5.39 -3.30 15.70
C ALA A 79 5.53 -1.99 14.90
N ILE A 80 6.76 -1.66 14.47
CA ILE A 80 7.03 -0.48 13.64
C ILE A 80 6.43 -0.65 12.25
N TRP A 81 6.51 -1.84 11.67
CA TRP A 81 5.95 -2.17 10.37
C TRP A 81 4.42 -2.03 10.36
N ASP A 82 3.73 -2.57 11.37
CA ASP A 82 2.28 -2.46 11.54
C ASP A 82 1.86 -1.00 11.72
N TYR A 83 2.61 -0.21 12.50
CA TYR A 83 2.41 1.23 12.59
C TYR A 83 2.59 1.93 11.24
N ALA A 84 3.68 1.65 10.53
CA ALA A 84 3.97 2.27 9.24
C ALA A 84 2.87 1.99 8.20
N PHE A 85 2.30 0.78 8.20
CA PHE A 85 1.14 0.48 7.37
C PHE A 85 -0.12 1.25 7.76
N ARG A 86 -0.45 1.34 9.05
CA ARG A 86 -1.58 2.17 9.51
C ARG A 86 -1.38 3.63 9.12
N TYR A 87 -0.16 4.14 9.24
CA TYR A 87 0.18 5.50 8.84
C TYR A 87 -0.01 5.70 7.33
N GLU A 88 0.47 4.78 6.50
CA GLU A 88 0.30 4.80 5.05
C GLU A 88 -1.18 4.82 4.65
N LEU A 89 -2.01 3.94 5.22
CA LEU A 89 -3.44 3.90 4.92
C LEU A 89 -4.16 5.24 5.17
N ASN A 90 -3.70 6.01 6.15
CA ASN A 90 -4.27 7.31 6.51
C ASN A 90 -3.68 8.48 5.71
N HIS A 91 -2.44 8.35 5.22
CA HIS A 91 -1.67 9.45 4.63
C HIS A 91 -1.13 9.14 3.24
N ARG A 92 -1.71 8.15 2.55
CA ARG A 92 -1.23 7.63 1.28
C ARG A 92 -0.90 8.73 0.30
N HIS A 93 0.37 8.78 -0.13
CA HIS A 93 0.78 9.65 -1.22
C HIS A 93 0.23 9.13 -2.56
N LYS A 94 -0.33 10.02 -3.37
CA LYS A 94 -0.79 9.66 -4.72
C LYS A 94 0.39 9.51 -5.66
N PHE A 95 0.30 8.55 -6.56
CA PHE A 95 1.27 8.25 -7.63
C PHE A 95 2.63 7.74 -7.12
N GLU A 96 2.69 7.21 -5.90
CA GLU A 96 3.88 6.61 -5.30
C GLU A 96 3.52 5.22 -4.74
N SER A 97 4.51 4.32 -4.66
CA SER A 97 4.32 3.03 -3.99
C SER A 97 4.07 3.22 -2.51
N ASN A 98 2.98 2.62 -2.02
CA ASN A 98 2.68 2.52 -0.60
C ASN A 98 3.86 1.94 0.19
N LEU A 99 4.60 0.99 -0.39
CA LEU A 99 5.75 0.37 0.25
C LEU A 99 6.89 1.36 0.51
N ARG A 100 7.06 2.34 -0.38
CA ARG A 100 8.06 3.40 -0.18
C ARG A 100 7.72 4.20 1.06
N GLN A 101 6.48 4.67 1.17
CA GLN A 101 6.02 5.45 2.31
C GLN A 101 6.12 4.64 3.61
N THR A 102 5.72 3.36 3.59
CA THR A 102 5.92 2.45 4.73
C THR A 102 7.40 2.40 5.15
N HIS A 103 8.32 2.18 4.21
CA HIS A 103 9.75 2.13 4.53
C HIS A 103 10.33 3.46 5.01
N GLU A 104 9.84 4.60 4.51
CA GLU A 104 10.25 5.93 5.00
C GLU A 104 9.83 6.14 6.46
N VAL A 105 8.61 5.73 6.82
CA VAL A 105 8.13 5.76 8.21
C VAL A 105 8.93 4.82 9.10
N MET A 106 9.20 3.60 8.63
CA MET A 106 10.04 2.65 9.35
C MET A 106 11.43 3.23 9.61
N GLU A 107 12.08 3.78 8.57
CA GLU A 107 13.41 4.36 8.69
C GLU A 107 13.43 5.53 9.69
N LYS A 108 12.39 6.36 9.69
CA LYS A 108 12.20 7.43 10.69
C LYS A 108 12.09 6.87 12.12
N CYS A 109 11.35 5.80 12.35
CA CYS A 109 11.30 5.14 13.66
C CYS A 109 12.67 4.57 14.05
N TYR A 110 13.38 3.93 13.12
CA TYR A 110 14.67 3.32 13.38
C TYR A 110 15.80 4.32 13.61
N GLN A 111 15.68 5.59 13.18
CA GLN A 111 16.61 6.65 13.55
C GLN A 111 16.75 6.82 15.08
N TYR A 112 15.73 6.50 15.87
CA TYR A 112 15.77 6.56 17.34
C TYR A 112 16.27 5.28 18.01
N ILE A 113 16.37 4.18 17.26
CA ILE A 113 16.71 2.85 17.78
C ILE A 113 18.10 2.42 17.29
N ASN A 114 18.28 2.41 15.97
CA ASN A 114 19.52 2.08 15.27
C ASN A 114 19.63 2.91 13.96
N PRO A 115 20.34 4.06 13.99
CA PRO A 115 20.47 4.95 12.83
C PRO A 115 21.13 4.34 11.60
N ALA A 116 21.90 3.26 11.77
CA ALA A 116 22.57 2.57 10.66
C ALA A 116 21.61 1.72 9.82
N ARG A 117 20.40 1.43 10.34
CA ARG A 117 19.43 0.60 9.64
C ARG A 117 18.70 1.39 8.55
N LYS A 118 18.72 0.86 7.33
CA LYS A 118 18.11 1.45 6.14
C LYS A 118 17.02 0.55 5.59
N PHE A 119 15.86 1.14 5.27
CA PHE A 119 14.72 0.43 4.70
C PHE A 119 14.37 0.93 3.30
N VAL A 120 14.61 2.23 3.05
CA VAL A 120 14.30 2.83 1.77
C VAL A 120 15.19 2.24 0.68
N LYS A 121 14.55 1.62 -0.31
CA LYS A 121 15.22 1.06 -1.50
C LYS A 121 15.52 2.17 -2.51
N GLN A 122 16.52 1.92 -3.36
CA GLN A 122 16.87 2.84 -4.46
C GLN A 122 15.74 3.01 -5.48
N SER A 123 14.92 1.98 -5.69
CA SER A 123 13.80 2.00 -6.61
C SER A 123 12.62 1.16 -6.10
N TYR A 124 11.40 1.62 -6.39
CA TYR A 124 10.15 0.91 -6.14
C TYR A 124 9.39 0.73 -7.45
N ASP A 125 8.61 -0.35 -7.55
CA ASP A 125 7.68 -0.53 -8.65
C ASP A 125 6.38 0.23 -8.37
N ASP A 126 6.36 1.48 -8.82
CA ASP A 126 5.20 2.36 -8.67
C ASP A 126 4.13 2.12 -9.76
N LYS A 127 4.41 1.28 -10.76
CA LYS A 127 3.62 1.23 -12.00
C LYS A 127 2.15 0.95 -11.76
N ILE A 128 1.86 -0.09 -11.00
CA ILE A 128 0.48 -0.48 -10.68
C ILE A 128 -0.21 0.62 -9.86
N HIS A 129 0.47 1.19 -8.88
CA HIS A 129 -0.09 2.23 -8.01
C HIS A 129 -0.45 3.50 -8.79
N ILE A 130 0.44 3.94 -9.70
CA ILE A 130 0.17 5.08 -10.58
C ILE A 130 -1.06 4.80 -11.46
N TYR A 131 -1.23 3.58 -11.97
CA TYR A 131 -2.45 3.24 -12.72
C TYR A 131 -3.71 3.33 -11.86
N LEU A 132 -3.69 2.78 -10.65
CA LEU A 132 -4.83 2.82 -9.74
C LEU A 132 -5.21 4.26 -9.39
N ASP A 133 -4.23 5.13 -9.14
CA ASP A 133 -4.48 6.54 -8.86
C ASP A 133 -5.01 7.31 -10.06
N LEU A 134 -4.50 7.01 -11.26
CA LEU A 134 -5.03 7.60 -12.49
C LEU A 134 -6.50 7.21 -12.71
N PHE A 135 -6.88 5.95 -12.48
CA PHE A 135 -8.28 5.54 -12.60
C PHE A 135 -9.18 6.33 -11.65
N GLU A 136 -8.77 6.50 -10.40
CA GLU A 136 -9.56 7.21 -9.40
C GLU A 136 -9.65 8.71 -9.72
N GLU A 137 -8.55 9.35 -10.11
CA GLU A 137 -8.55 10.77 -10.48
C GLU A 137 -9.37 11.04 -11.74
N TYR A 138 -9.20 10.25 -12.78
CA TYR A 138 -10.02 10.35 -13.98
C TYR A 138 -11.50 10.19 -13.68
N ARG A 139 -11.86 9.18 -12.88
CA ARG A 139 -13.24 8.95 -12.44
C ARG A 139 -13.78 10.16 -11.67
N ARG A 140 -13.03 10.67 -10.68
CA ARG A 140 -13.42 11.84 -9.89
C ARG A 140 -13.69 13.05 -10.80
N ILE A 141 -12.79 13.33 -11.74
CA ILE A 141 -12.89 14.48 -12.65
C ILE A 141 -14.13 14.37 -13.55
N VAL A 142 -14.39 13.21 -14.15
CA VAL A 142 -15.57 13.05 -15.03
C VAL A 142 -16.89 13.02 -14.25
N GLN A 143 -16.88 12.54 -12.99
CA GLN A 143 -18.03 12.65 -12.09
C GLN A 143 -18.35 14.10 -11.78
N GLU A 144 -17.32 14.90 -11.44
CA GLU A 144 -17.45 16.33 -11.18
C GLU A 144 -17.97 17.06 -12.43
N TYR A 145 -17.43 16.76 -13.60
CA TYR A 145 -17.90 17.30 -14.88
C TYR A 145 -19.37 16.98 -15.13
N LYS A 146 -19.77 15.71 -14.97
CA LYS A 146 -21.17 15.28 -15.16
C LYS A 146 -22.13 16.00 -14.22
N LYS A 147 -21.70 16.24 -12.97
CA LYS A 147 -22.49 16.99 -11.99
C LYS A 147 -22.59 18.47 -12.34
N LYS A 148 -21.52 19.07 -12.85
CA LYS A 148 -21.42 20.51 -13.11
C LYS A 148 -22.03 20.94 -14.45
N TYR A 149 -21.96 20.08 -15.46
CA TYR A 149 -22.40 20.35 -16.83
C TYR A 149 -23.24 19.19 -17.40
N PRO A 150 -24.39 18.85 -16.76
CA PRO A 150 -25.23 17.74 -17.21
C PRO A 150 -25.72 17.91 -18.66
N GLU A 151 -26.00 19.14 -19.09
CA GLU A 151 -26.45 19.48 -20.44
C GLU A 151 -25.42 19.19 -21.53
N LYS A 152 -24.13 19.16 -21.16
CA LYS A 152 -23.02 18.79 -22.07
C LYS A 152 -22.75 17.29 -22.08
N CYS A 153 -23.34 16.53 -21.17
CA CYS A 153 -23.09 15.09 -21.06
C CYS A 153 -24.10 14.33 -21.93
N ILE A 154 -23.98 14.45 -23.25
CA ILE A 154 -24.90 13.83 -24.22
C ILE A 154 -24.17 13.00 -25.26
N GLY A 155 -24.88 12.01 -25.83
CA GLY A 155 -24.37 11.12 -26.86
C GLY A 155 -23.05 10.43 -26.45
N ARG A 156 -22.08 10.42 -27.36
CA ARG A 156 -20.80 9.74 -27.15
C ARG A 156 -20.03 10.20 -25.90
N ALA A 157 -20.14 11.48 -25.52
CA ALA A 157 -19.49 11.99 -24.32
C ALA A 157 -20.09 11.35 -23.06
N LEU A 158 -21.40 11.14 -23.03
CA LEU A 158 -22.08 10.43 -21.94
C LEU A 158 -21.60 8.97 -21.83
N ASP A 159 -21.48 8.28 -22.97
CA ASP A 159 -21.01 6.88 -22.99
C ASP A 159 -19.59 6.74 -22.42
N ASP A 160 -18.69 7.64 -22.82
CA ASP A 160 -17.30 7.65 -22.35
C ASP A 160 -17.22 8.00 -20.85
N ILE A 161 -18.01 8.97 -20.39
CA ILE A 161 -18.12 9.34 -18.97
C ILE A 161 -18.67 8.16 -18.16
N ASP A 162 -19.80 7.58 -18.56
CA ASP A 162 -20.44 6.49 -17.82
C ASP A 162 -19.60 5.23 -17.81
N TYR A 163 -18.84 4.96 -18.88
CA TYR A 163 -17.86 3.88 -18.90
C TYR A 163 -16.83 4.02 -17.76
N ILE A 164 -16.29 5.22 -17.56
CA ILE A 164 -15.28 5.49 -16.53
C ILE A 164 -15.91 5.48 -15.13
N ILE A 165 -17.06 6.16 -14.96
CA ILE A 165 -17.77 6.25 -13.68
C ILE A 165 -18.17 4.87 -13.17
N GLN A 166 -18.79 4.07 -14.04
CA GLN A 166 -19.32 2.74 -13.70
C GLN A 166 -18.22 1.67 -13.70
N LYS A 167 -16.95 2.05 -13.86
CA LYS A 167 -15.80 1.13 -13.83
C LYS A 167 -15.92 -0.02 -14.83
N LYS A 168 -16.50 0.21 -16.01
CA LYS A 168 -16.72 -0.85 -17.02
C LYS A 168 -15.43 -1.51 -17.54
N TYR A 169 -14.27 -0.97 -17.18
CA TYR A 169 -12.94 -1.51 -17.46
C TYR A 169 -12.45 -2.55 -16.43
N THR A 170 -13.15 -2.75 -15.31
CA THR A 170 -12.71 -3.67 -14.24
C THR A 170 -13.16 -5.11 -14.45
N ASP A 171 -14.30 -5.32 -15.11
CA ASP A 171 -14.91 -6.63 -15.36
C ASP A 171 -15.12 -6.86 -16.86
N THR A 172 -14.01 -7.11 -17.59
CA THR A 172 -14.08 -7.44 -19.02
C THR A 172 -13.48 -8.81 -19.31
N PRO A 173 -14.06 -9.57 -20.26
CA PRO A 173 -13.50 -10.86 -20.73
C PRO A 173 -12.08 -10.72 -21.30
N GLY A 174 -11.67 -9.50 -21.67
CA GLY A 174 -10.37 -9.18 -22.21
C GLY A 174 -9.28 -8.90 -21.17
N GLY A 175 -9.54 -9.08 -19.87
CA GLY A 175 -8.58 -8.80 -18.80
C GLY A 175 -8.86 -7.48 -18.10
N GLY A 176 -9.83 -7.52 -17.19
CA GLY A 176 -10.17 -6.43 -16.26
C GLY A 176 -9.04 -6.10 -15.27
N MET A 177 -9.33 -6.02 -13.97
CA MET A 177 -8.26 -5.74 -12.97
C MET A 177 -7.13 -6.78 -12.93
N ASN A 178 -7.32 -7.93 -13.58
CA ASN A 178 -6.28 -8.93 -13.83
C ASN A 178 -5.20 -8.48 -14.86
N ASN A 179 -5.48 -7.45 -15.67
CA ASN A 179 -4.52 -6.82 -16.59
C ASN A 179 -4.67 -5.29 -16.57
N VAL A 180 -4.20 -4.69 -15.47
CA VAL A 180 -4.25 -3.25 -15.20
C VAL A 180 -3.73 -2.38 -16.37
N PRO A 181 -2.58 -2.68 -17.02
CA PRO A 181 -2.11 -1.87 -18.15
C PRO A 181 -3.08 -1.84 -19.33
N LYS A 182 -3.73 -2.97 -19.64
CA LYS A 182 -4.71 -3.05 -20.73
C LYS A 182 -5.96 -2.23 -20.41
N SER A 183 -6.51 -2.37 -19.20
CA SER A 183 -7.63 -1.55 -18.73
C SER A 183 -7.29 -0.06 -18.77
N MET A 184 -6.06 0.32 -18.44
CA MET A 184 -5.64 1.72 -18.50
C MET A 184 -5.66 2.27 -19.93
N ASN A 185 -5.21 1.49 -20.93
CA ASN A 185 -5.27 1.95 -22.32
C ASN A 185 -6.72 2.22 -22.77
N LEU A 186 -7.67 1.35 -22.38
CA LEU A 186 -9.10 1.53 -22.69
C LEU A 186 -9.68 2.80 -22.04
N VAL A 187 -9.31 3.07 -20.79
CA VAL A 187 -9.72 4.31 -20.12
C VAL A 187 -9.07 5.53 -20.78
N ARG A 188 -7.77 5.45 -21.10
CA ARG A 188 -7.04 6.56 -21.71
C ARG A 188 -7.61 6.96 -23.07
N GLU A 189 -7.99 6.02 -23.92
CA GLU A 189 -8.64 6.34 -25.20
C GLU A 189 -9.90 7.20 -25.03
N ARG A 190 -10.65 6.95 -23.96
CA ARG A 190 -11.85 7.72 -23.60
C ARG A 190 -11.49 9.09 -23.05
N ILE A 191 -10.49 9.15 -22.17
CA ILE A 191 -9.94 10.41 -21.65
C ILE A 191 -9.48 11.32 -22.78
N LEU A 192 -8.75 10.80 -23.77
CA LEU A 192 -8.30 11.60 -24.92
C LEU A 192 -9.48 12.15 -25.75
N ARG A 193 -10.55 11.37 -25.93
CA ARG A 193 -11.78 11.86 -26.59
C ARG A 193 -12.48 12.95 -25.77
N LEU A 194 -12.59 12.76 -24.47
CA LEU A 194 -13.18 13.74 -23.56
C LEU A 194 -12.36 15.05 -23.50
N MET A 195 -11.04 14.97 -23.59
CA MET A 195 -10.17 16.15 -23.70
C MET A 195 -10.30 16.90 -25.03
N GLN A 196 -10.72 16.22 -26.11
CA GLN A 196 -11.03 16.88 -27.39
C GLN A 196 -12.45 17.48 -27.39
N TYR A 197 -13.33 16.92 -26.57
CA TYR A 197 -14.74 17.30 -26.50
C TYR A 197 -14.97 18.66 -25.82
N ASP A 198 -14.32 18.94 -24.69
CA ASP A 198 -14.51 20.19 -23.95
C ASP A 198 -13.19 20.73 -23.36
N LEU A 199 -13.01 22.05 -23.39
CA LEU A 199 -11.79 22.72 -22.96
C LEU A 199 -11.54 22.60 -21.45
N TRP A 200 -12.58 22.57 -20.63
CA TRP A 200 -12.44 22.36 -19.19
C TRP A 200 -11.88 20.97 -18.91
N LEU A 201 -12.43 19.93 -19.56
CA LEU A 201 -11.94 18.56 -19.45
C LEU A 201 -10.49 18.47 -19.91
N LYS A 202 -10.14 19.11 -21.04
CA LYS A 202 -8.75 19.18 -21.51
C LYS A 202 -7.81 19.70 -20.43
N ASN A 203 -8.12 20.86 -19.83
CA ASN A 203 -7.24 21.52 -18.88
C ASN A 203 -7.05 20.70 -17.60
N VAL A 204 -8.13 20.11 -17.07
CA VAL A 204 -8.07 19.36 -15.81
C VAL A 204 -7.43 17.98 -16.00
N LEU A 205 -7.78 17.26 -17.07
CA LEU A 205 -7.25 15.91 -17.32
C LEU A 205 -5.77 15.94 -17.76
N TYR A 206 -5.34 16.99 -18.46
CA TYR A 206 -3.94 17.12 -18.90
C TYR A 206 -2.94 17.13 -17.74
N ALA A 207 -3.34 17.66 -16.57
CA ALA A 207 -2.49 17.66 -15.37
C ALA A 207 -2.08 16.24 -14.91
N TYR A 208 -2.87 15.23 -15.27
CA TYR A 208 -2.67 13.84 -14.88
C TYR A 208 -2.03 12.98 -15.99
N GLU A 209 -2.18 13.36 -17.27
CA GLU A 209 -1.53 12.67 -18.40
C GLU A 209 0.01 12.62 -18.29
N LYS A 210 0.62 13.56 -17.56
CA LYS A 210 2.05 13.53 -17.27
C LYS A 210 2.47 12.24 -16.55
N TYR A 211 1.63 11.72 -15.64
CA TYR A 211 1.92 10.48 -14.90
C TYR A 211 1.79 9.25 -15.79
N TYR A 212 0.79 9.21 -16.67
CA TYR A 212 0.69 8.15 -17.68
C TYR A 212 1.91 8.16 -18.64
N SER A 213 2.37 9.35 -19.03
CA SER A 213 3.54 9.50 -19.90
C SER A 213 4.83 9.02 -19.24
N LEU A 214 4.97 9.23 -17.92
CA LEU A 214 6.09 8.71 -17.14
C LEU A 214 6.11 7.17 -17.15
N LEU A 215 4.95 6.52 -16.99
CA LEU A 215 4.83 5.06 -17.07
C LEU A 215 5.32 4.52 -18.41
N LYS A 216 4.94 5.17 -19.53
CA LYS A 216 5.37 4.73 -20.86
C LYS A 216 6.86 4.87 -21.09
N ARG A 217 7.49 5.90 -20.52
CA ARG A 217 8.96 6.06 -20.60
C ARG A 217 9.69 4.99 -19.79
N GLN A 218 9.13 4.56 -18.67
CA GLN A 218 9.69 3.46 -17.87
C GLN A 218 9.54 2.10 -18.58
N GLU A 219 8.42 1.85 -19.25
CA GLU A 219 8.23 0.64 -20.07
C GLU A 219 9.27 0.51 -21.19
N ILE A 220 9.63 1.60 -21.85
CA ILE A 220 10.61 1.60 -22.95
C ILE A 220 12.05 1.37 -22.44
N ARG A 221 12.36 1.76 -21.20
CA ARG A 221 13.70 1.56 -20.61
C ARG A 221 13.95 0.15 -20.09
N ASN A 222 12.90 -0.64 -19.93
CA ASN A 222 12.96 -2.01 -19.40
C ASN A 222 12.82 -3.09 -20.50
N VAL A 223 12.93 -2.68 -21.77
CA VAL A 223 13.02 -3.53 -22.98
C VAL A 223 14.41 -3.34 -23.58
#